data_AF-A0A1A2YVZ7-F1
#
_entry.id   AF-A0A1A2YVZ7-F1
#
_cell.length_a   1.000
_cell.length_b   1.000
_cell.length_c   1.000
_cell.angle_alpha   90.00
_cell.angle_beta   90.00
_cell.angle_gamma   90.00
#
_symmetry.space_group_name_H-M   'P 1'
#
loop_
_entity.id
_entity.type
_entity.pdbx_description
1 polymer ?
#
loop_
_entity_poly.entity_id
_entity_poly.type
_entity_poly.pdbx_seq_one_letter_code
_entity_poly.pdbx_strand_id
1 'polypeptide(L)'
;MSTATALPGRISGFLQWVVRTPWPVFLLSVLQADIIGALLVFGFLRYGLPPEDRIQLQDLPGVNLASFAAALVVLFGCGSMLSFRLLVPVFRWQRRDGLLTDTDPAATEVARSRALRMPFYRTLITLGYWSIGGTVFIIASWRETSHLAPVVGVAVALGAAATAIIGYLQSERVLRPVAVAALRGGLPENIRASGVIGRQMLAWTLSTAVPLLAIVLAVVADKASFLHAPPEKLFNPILLLALAALGIGLFGTLLVAMSIADPLRQLRWALGEVQRGNYNAHMQIYDASELGLLQAGFNDMVRDLAERQRLRDLFGRYVGEDVARRALERGTELGGQERDVAVLFVDMVGSTQLAATRPPAEVVSLLNEFFRVVVDTVGRHGGFVNKFQGDAALAIFGAPIEHPDSSGGALAAARELHDELLPVLGT
;
A
#
# COMPACT_ATOMS: atom_id res chain seq x y z
N MET A 1 18.20 43.93 -23.64
CA MET A 1 18.07 42.94 -24.73
C MET A 1 18.63 41.60 -24.26
N SER A 2 17.79 40.57 -24.43
CA SER A 2 18.05 39.12 -24.48
C SER A 2 18.73 38.40 -23.31
N THR A 3 17.89 37.75 -22.52
CA THR A 3 18.08 36.47 -21.82
C THR A 3 18.24 35.31 -22.82
N ALA A 4 19.37 34.61 -22.82
CA ALA A 4 19.44 33.20 -23.27
C ALA A 4 20.83 32.61 -22.99
N THR A 5 20.98 31.80 -21.93
CA THR A 5 21.95 30.67 -21.82
C THR A 5 21.90 30.02 -20.42
N ALA A 6 20.79 29.36 -20.06
CA ALA A 6 20.72 28.55 -18.82
C ALA A 6 19.81 27.30 -18.94
N LEU A 7 19.70 26.73 -20.14
CA LEU A 7 18.77 25.62 -20.43
C LEU A 7 19.38 24.19 -20.45
N PRO A 8 20.65 23.92 -20.81
CA PRO A 8 21.09 22.53 -21.03
C PRO A 8 21.19 21.68 -19.74
N GLY A 9 21.48 22.28 -18.58
CA GLY A 9 21.62 21.53 -17.31
C GLY A 9 20.31 21.07 -16.66
N ARG A 10 19.18 21.76 -16.90
CA ARG A 10 17.88 21.41 -16.30
C ARG A 10 17.22 20.21 -17.00
N ILE A 11 17.46 20.04 -18.30
CA ILE A 11 16.90 18.96 -19.11
C ILE A 11 17.67 17.65 -18.87
N SER A 12 19.00 17.70 -18.82
CA SER A 12 19.83 16.53 -18.52
C SER A 12 19.54 15.97 -17.12
N GLY A 13 19.41 16.85 -16.11
CA GLY A 13 19.03 16.44 -14.75
C GLY A 13 17.60 15.87 -14.66
N PHE A 14 16.67 16.34 -15.50
CA PHE A 14 15.33 15.76 -15.59
C PHE A 14 15.36 14.36 -16.22
N LEU A 15 16.10 14.18 -17.32
CA LEU A 15 16.24 12.88 -17.99
C LEU A 15 16.90 11.84 -17.08
N GLN A 16 17.96 12.19 -16.37
CA GLN A 16 18.61 11.28 -15.40
C GLN A 16 17.67 10.88 -14.26
N TRP A 17 16.84 11.79 -13.78
CA TRP A 17 15.83 11.49 -12.76
C TRP A 17 14.75 10.55 -13.31
N VAL A 18 14.19 10.84 -14.50
CA VAL A 18 13.16 10.00 -15.14
C VAL A 18 13.67 8.57 -15.34
N VAL A 19 14.91 8.39 -15.79
CA VAL A 19 15.48 7.04 -16.01
C VAL A 19 15.56 6.21 -14.72
N ARG A 20 15.70 6.84 -13.55
CA ARG A 20 15.78 6.16 -12.24
C ARG A 20 14.41 5.92 -11.58
N THR A 21 13.33 6.38 -12.20
CA THR A 21 11.96 6.28 -11.68
C THR A 21 11.15 5.22 -12.44
N PRO A 22 9.95 4.81 -11.99
CA PRO A 22 9.14 3.82 -12.72
C PRO A 22 8.58 4.30 -14.07
N TRP A 23 8.76 5.58 -14.43
CA TRP A 23 8.13 6.21 -15.61
C TRP A 23 8.55 5.64 -16.97
N PRO A 24 9.82 5.26 -17.24
CA PRO A 24 10.21 4.60 -18.48
C PRO A 24 9.55 3.22 -18.63
N VAL A 25 9.52 2.44 -17.54
CA VAL A 25 8.83 1.13 -17.51
C VAL A 25 7.33 1.32 -17.73
N PHE A 26 6.74 2.38 -17.16
CA PHE A 26 5.34 2.72 -17.37
C PHE A 26 5.03 3.07 -18.82
N LEU A 27 5.93 3.77 -19.53
CA LEU A 27 5.76 4.11 -20.94
C LEU A 27 5.93 2.86 -21.84
N LEU A 28 6.95 2.05 -21.57
CA LEU A 28 7.19 0.80 -22.31
C LEU A 28 6.02 -0.18 -22.16
N SER A 29 5.41 -0.25 -20.97
CA SER A 29 4.22 -1.07 -20.77
C SER A 29 2.98 -0.55 -21.52
N VAL A 30 2.90 0.76 -21.86
CA VAL A 30 1.87 1.28 -22.78
C VAL A 30 2.04 0.65 -24.14
N LEU A 31 3.23 0.86 -24.70
CA LEU A 31 3.55 0.43 -26.05
C LEU A 31 3.36 -1.07 -26.19
N GLN A 32 3.83 -1.84 -25.20
CA GLN A 32 3.65 -3.29 -25.18
C GLN A 32 2.16 -3.69 -25.18
N ALA A 33 1.33 -3.08 -24.34
CA ALA A 33 -0.10 -3.40 -24.28
C ALA A 33 -0.79 -3.11 -25.61
N ASP A 34 -0.50 -1.96 -26.22
CA ASP A 34 -1.05 -1.56 -27.52
C ASP A 34 -0.62 -2.49 -28.65
N ILE A 35 0.65 -2.89 -28.67
CA ILE A 35 1.17 -3.85 -29.64
C ILE A 35 0.45 -5.19 -29.51
N ILE A 36 0.26 -5.69 -28.28
CA ILE A 36 -0.47 -6.95 -28.04
C ILE A 36 -1.90 -6.85 -28.56
N GLY A 37 -2.61 -5.76 -28.25
CA GLY A 37 -3.95 -5.51 -28.75
C GLY A 37 -4.01 -5.45 -30.28
N ALA A 38 -3.11 -4.68 -30.90
CA ALA A 38 -3.05 -4.54 -32.35
C ALA A 38 -2.76 -5.88 -33.05
N LEU A 39 -1.79 -6.65 -32.53
CA LEU A 39 -1.49 -7.99 -33.05
C LEU A 39 -2.70 -8.93 -32.94
N LEU A 40 -3.49 -8.82 -31.87
CA LEU A 40 -4.71 -9.61 -31.71
C LEU A 40 -5.74 -9.24 -32.77
N VAL A 41 -5.99 -7.95 -33.00
CA VAL A 41 -6.96 -7.49 -34.02
C VAL A 41 -6.50 -7.85 -35.42
N PHE A 42 -5.26 -7.50 -35.81
CA PHE A 42 -4.75 -7.80 -37.14
C PHE A 42 -4.58 -9.30 -37.38
N GLY A 43 -4.19 -10.06 -36.36
CA GLY A 43 -4.12 -11.51 -36.41
C GLY A 43 -5.50 -12.11 -36.68
N PHE A 44 -6.54 -11.62 -35.98
CA PHE A 44 -7.91 -12.06 -36.21
C PHE A 44 -8.42 -11.70 -37.61
N LEU A 45 -8.22 -10.45 -38.06
CA LEU A 45 -8.67 -10.03 -39.40
C LEU A 45 -7.96 -10.80 -40.53
N ARG A 46 -6.69 -11.17 -40.33
CA ARG A 46 -5.88 -11.86 -41.34
C ARG A 46 -6.09 -13.38 -41.36
N TYR A 47 -6.11 -14.01 -40.19
CA TYR A 47 -6.12 -15.47 -40.07
C TYR A 47 -7.45 -16.03 -39.58
N GLY A 48 -8.25 -15.20 -38.90
CA GLY A 48 -9.52 -15.62 -38.32
C GLY A 48 -10.68 -15.64 -39.28
N LEU A 49 -10.69 -14.75 -40.28
CA LEU A 49 -11.78 -14.68 -41.27
C LEU A 49 -11.65 -15.75 -42.38
N PRO A 50 -12.79 -16.19 -42.96
CA PRO A 50 -12.81 -17.03 -44.14
C PRO A 50 -11.95 -16.43 -45.26
N PRO A 51 -11.28 -17.23 -46.11
CA PRO A 51 -10.39 -16.72 -47.14
C PRO A 51 -10.98 -15.63 -48.06
N GLU A 52 -12.29 -15.70 -48.31
CA GLU A 52 -13.07 -14.77 -49.14
C GLU A 52 -13.30 -13.41 -48.47
N ASP A 53 -13.31 -13.37 -47.13
CA ASP A 53 -13.60 -12.18 -46.31
C ASP A 53 -12.35 -11.65 -45.59
N ARG A 54 -11.16 -12.19 -45.89
CA ARG A 54 -9.90 -11.74 -45.26
C ARG A 54 -9.56 -10.34 -45.74
N ILE A 55 -9.43 -9.42 -44.78
CA ILE A 55 -8.93 -8.08 -45.07
C ILE A 55 -7.41 -8.14 -45.19
N GLN A 56 -6.89 -8.10 -46.42
CA GLN A 56 -5.46 -7.93 -46.64
C GLN A 56 -5.17 -6.42 -46.76
N LEU A 57 -4.20 -5.94 -45.98
CA LEU A 57 -3.80 -4.53 -45.99
C LEU A 57 -3.33 -4.04 -47.37
N GLN A 58 -2.93 -4.97 -48.24
CA GLN A 58 -2.50 -4.71 -49.60
C GLN A 58 -3.66 -4.49 -50.59
N ASP A 59 -4.87 -4.92 -50.25
CA ASP A 59 -6.05 -4.78 -51.11
C ASP A 59 -6.75 -3.42 -50.89
N LEU A 60 -6.43 -2.72 -49.80
CA LEU A 60 -6.97 -1.39 -49.51
C LEU A 60 -6.24 -0.32 -50.32
N PRO A 61 -6.94 0.72 -50.82
CA PRO A 61 -6.31 1.85 -51.48
C PRO A 61 -5.21 2.47 -50.61
N GLY A 62 -4.03 2.70 -51.18
CA GLY A 62 -2.87 3.22 -50.43
C GLY A 62 -3.15 4.53 -49.69
N VAL A 63 -4.07 5.36 -50.21
CA VAL A 63 -4.53 6.60 -49.56
C VAL A 63 -5.29 6.31 -48.26
N ASN A 64 -6.13 5.27 -48.24
CA ASN A 64 -6.90 4.87 -47.05
C ASN A 64 -5.97 4.29 -46.00
N LEU A 65 -5.00 3.47 -46.41
CA LEU A 65 -3.98 2.91 -45.52
C LEU A 65 -3.09 4.00 -44.92
N ALA A 66 -2.65 4.97 -45.73
CA ALA A 66 -1.88 6.12 -45.26
C ALA A 66 -2.70 7.00 -44.31
N SER A 67 -3.98 7.22 -44.60
CA SER A 67 -4.89 7.98 -43.73
C SER A 67 -5.11 7.29 -42.39
N PHE A 68 -5.28 5.96 -42.39
CA PHE A 68 -5.40 5.16 -41.18
C PHE A 68 -4.09 5.15 -40.36
N ALA A 69 -2.94 4.98 -41.00
CA ALA A 69 -1.64 5.05 -40.34
C ALA A 69 -1.38 6.44 -39.73
N ALA A 70 -1.71 7.51 -40.46
CA ALA A 70 -1.63 8.88 -39.94
C ALA A 70 -2.57 9.07 -38.73
N ALA A 71 -3.80 8.56 -38.80
CA ALA A 71 -4.75 8.61 -37.69
C ALA A 71 -4.23 7.86 -36.45
N LEU A 72 -3.61 6.68 -36.60
CA LEU A 72 -3.00 5.94 -35.49
C LEU A 72 -1.90 6.76 -34.80
N VAL A 73 -1.01 7.39 -35.58
CA VAL A 73 0.07 8.24 -35.04
C VAL A 73 -0.52 9.45 -34.29
N VAL A 74 -1.54 10.10 -34.85
CA VAL A 74 -2.20 11.24 -34.21
C VAL A 74 -2.93 10.82 -32.94
N LEU A 75 -3.69 9.73 -32.98
CA LEU A 75 -4.46 9.22 -31.83
C LEU A 75 -3.54 8.77 -30.69
N PHE A 76 -2.49 8.00 -30.99
CA PHE A 76 -1.49 7.61 -30.01
C PHE A 76 -0.74 8.81 -29.44
N GLY A 77 -0.38 9.78 -30.30
CA GLY A 77 0.26 11.03 -29.89
C GLY A 77 -0.62 11.87 -28.97
N CYS A 78 -1.91 12.04 -29.29
CA CYS A 78 -2.90 12.72 -28.47
C CYS A 78 -3.12 12.00 -27.13
N GLY A 79 -3.28 10.68 -27.13
CA GLY A 79 -3.42 9.88 -25.92
C GLY A 79 -2.19 9.95 -25.01
N SER A 80 -1.00 9.87 -25.59
CA SER A 80 0.28 10.04 -24.89
C SER A 80 0.44 11.45 -24.32
N MET A 81 0.06 12.49 -25.08
CA MET A 81 0.11 13.88 -24.63
C MET A 81 -0.88 14.14 -23.49
N LEU A 82 -2.09 13.58 -23.56
CA LEU A 82 -3.08 13.66 -22.49
C LEU A 82 -2.59 12.95 -21.22
N SER A 83 -2.05 11.74 -21.37
CA SER A 83 -1.45 10.97 -20.27
C SER A 83 -0.30 11.74 -19.63
N PHE A 84 0.57 12.34 -20.44
CA PHE A 84 1.67 13.17 -19.96
C PHE A 84 1.16 14.40 -19.20
N ARG A 85 0.18 15.13 -19.74
CA ARG A 85 -0.45 16.29 -19.06
C ARG A 85 -1.07 15.92 -17.72
N LEU A 86 -1.66 14.73 -17.60
CA LEU A 86 -2.19 14.22 -16.33
C LEU A 86 -1.06 13.92 -15.33
N LEU A 87 0.09 13.41 -15.80
CA LEU A 87 1.25 13.08 -14.97
C LEU A 87 2.14 14.28 -14.60
N VAL A 88 2.06 15.41 -15.30
CA VAL A 88 2.90 16.59 -15.01
C VAL A 88 2.86 17.02 -13.52
N PRO A 89 1.69 17.13 -12.84
CA PRO A 89 1.68 17.45 -11.42
C PRO A 89 2.34 16.38 -10.55
N VAL A 90 2.21 15.10 -10.92
CA VAL A 90 2.83 13.98 -10.21
C VAL A 90 4.36 14.07 -10.31
N PHE A 91 4.90 14.35 -11.50
CA PHE A 91 6.34 14.55 -11.68
C PHE A 91 6.87 15.75 -10.89
N ARG A 92 6.12 16.86 -10.88
CA ARG A 92 6.49 18.06 -10.12
C ARG A 92 6.50 17.77 -8.62
N TRP A 93 5.49 17.07 -8.12
CA TRP A 93 5.39 16.67 -6.72
C TRP A 93 6.52 15.70 -6.32
N GLN A 94 6.73 14.62 -7.08
CA GLN A 94 7.76 13.62 -6.76
C GLN A 94 9.19 14.21 -6.79
N ARG A 95 9.43 15.25 -7.60
CA ARG A 95 10.72 15.96 -7.62
C ARG A 95 10.85 16.95 -6.46
N ARG A 96 9.75 17.54 -5.98
CA ARG A 96 9.71 18.46 -4.83
C ARG A 96 9.83 17.73 -3.49
N ASP A 97 9.31 16.51 -3.39
CA ASP A 97 9.38 15.68 -2.18
C ASP A 97 10.83 15.33 -1.77
N GLY A 98 11.77 15.36 -2.72
CA GLY A 98 13.21 15.29 -2.42
C GLY A 98 13.86 16.59 -1.92
N LEU A 99 13.12 17.70 -1.90
CA LEU A 99 13.56 19.05 -1.56
C LEU A 99 12.60 19.68 -0.52
N LEU A 100 12.55 19.10 0.69
CA LEU A 100 12.10 19.60 2.01
C LEU A 100 11.32 20.95 2.10
N THR A 101 10.35 21.24 1.24
CA THR A 101 9.53 22.46 1.33
C THR A 101 8.11 22.20 0.86
N ASP A 102 7.22 22.03 1.83
CA ASP A 102 5.77 21.93 1.62
C ASP A 102 5.18 23.34 1.46
N THR A 103 5.27 23.88 0.25
CA THR A 103 4.86 25.27 -0.06
C THR A 103 3.41 25.42 -0.58
N ASP A 104 2.71 24.32 -0.90
CA ASP A 104 1.32 24.37 -1.41
C ASP A 104 0.54 23.04 -1.21
N PRO A 105 -0.28 22.94 -0.15
CA PRO A 105 -1.07 21.76 0.16
C PRO A 105 -2.05 21.35 -0.96
N ALA A 106 -2.62 22.34 -1.67
CA ALA A 106 -3.60 22.07 -2.72
C ALA A 106 -2.94 21.43 -3.95
N ALA A 107 -1.74 21.88 -4.32
CA ALA A 107 -0.98 21.28 -5.41
C ALA A 107 -0.52 19.84 -5.08
N THR A 108 -0.13 19.59 -3.84
CA THR A 108 0.23 18.26 -3.34
C THR A 108 -0.97 17.32 -3.42
N GLU A 109 -2.15 17.78 -3.01
CA GLU A 109 -3.38 17.00 -3.05
C GLU A 109 -3.80 16.62 -4.47
N VAL A 110 -3.72 17.56 -5.42
CA VAL A 110 -3.95 17.28 -6.85
C VAL A 110 -2.96 16.23 -7.38
N ALA A 111 -1.68 16.31 -7.00
CA ALA A 111 -0.69 15.35 -7.45
C ALA A 111 -0.94 13.95 -6.89
N ARG A 112 -1.25 13.83 -5.59
CA ARG A 112 -1.61 12.56 -4.93
C ARG A 112 -2.84 11.94 -5.58
N SER A 113 -3.89 12.74 -5.80
CA SER A 113 -5.12 12.29 -6.46
C SER A 113 -4.89 11.77 -7.87
N ARG A 114 -4.09 12.48 -8.68
CA ARG A 114 -3.74 12.04 -10.03
C ARG A 114 -2.88 10.78 -10.04
N ALA A 115 -1.94 10.64 -9.10
CA ALA A 115 -1.11 9.44 -8.98
C ALA A 115 -1.96 8.18 -8.72
N LEU A 116 -2.95 8.28 -7.83
CA LEU A 116 -3.84 7.18 -7.46
C LEU A 116 -4.86 6.83 -8.56
N ARG A 117 -5.35 7.81 -9.32
CA ARG A 117 -6.35 7.60 -10.39
C ARG A 117 -5.75 7.30 -11.76
N MET A 118 -4.43 7.40 -11.91
CA MET A 118 -3.75 7.24 -13.21
C MET A 118 -4.06 5.91 -13.93
N PRO A 119 -4.07 4.73 -13.25
CA PRO A 119 -4.43 3.47 -13.92
C PRO A 119 -5.82 3.53 -14.57
N PHE A 120 -6.79 4.15 -13.90
CA PHE A 120 -8.14 4.33 -14.41
C PHE A 120 -8.21 5.32 -15.58
N TYR A 121 -7.59 6.50 -15.44
CA TYR A 121 -7.54 7.48 -16.53
C TYR A 121 -6.90 6.89 -17.79
N ARG A 122 -5.87 6.07 -17.62
CA ARG A 122 -5.22 5.39 -18.71
C ARG A 122 -6.13 4.38 -19.41
N THR A 123 -6.89 3.58 -18.67
CA THR A 123 -7.91 2.70 -19.26
C THR A 123 -8.91 3.50 -20.09
N LEU A 124 -9.39 4.64 -19.59
CA LEU A 124 -10.34 5.48 -20.31
C LEU A 124 -9.74 6.07 -21.59
N ILE A 125 -8.50 6.57 -21.53
CA ILE A 125 -7.77 7.07 -22.70
C ILE A 125 -7.60 5.96 -23.74
N THR A 126 -7.21 4.76 -23.28
CA THR A 126 -7.04 3.56 -24.11
C THR A 126 -8.31 3.21 -24.86
N LEU A 127 -9.42 3.04 -24.14
CA LEU A 127 -10.72 2.75 -24.74
C LEU A 127 -11.15 3.87 -25.71
N GLY A 128 -10.86 5.13 -25.38
CA GLY A 128 -11.17 6.27 -26.22
C GLY A 128 -10.46 6.23 -27.57
N TYR A 129 -9.13 6.14 -27.60
CA TYR A 129 -8.42 6.12 -28.88
C TYR A 129 -8.61 4.82 -29.66
N TRP A 130 -8.81 3.68 -28.98
CA TRP A 130 -9.17 2.43 -29.65
C TRP A 130 -10.52 2.52 -30.35
N SER A 131 -11.53 3.12 -29.69
CA SER A 131 -12.84 3.33 -30.30
C SER A 131 -12.75 4.24 -31.52
N ILE A 132 -12.06 5.39 -31.39
CA ILE A 132 -11.89 6.33 -32.51
C ILE A 132 -11.09 5.67 -33.64
N GLY A 133 -9.98 4.98 -33.32
CA GLY A 133 -9.13 4.29 -34.30
C GLY A 133 -9.89 3.20 -35.06
N GLY A 134 -10.71 2.42 -34.37
CA GLY A 134 -11.59 1.44 -34.99
C GLY A 134 -12.63 2.06 -35.91
N THR A 135 -13.28 3.15 -35.49
CA THR A 135 -14.22 3.89 -36.34
C THR A 135 -13.54 4.44 -37.59
N VAL A 136 -12.34 5.03 -37.46
CA VAL A 136 -11.57 5.51 -38.60
C VAL A 136 -11.21 4.36 -39.55
N PHE A 137 -10.81 3.21 -39.03
CA PHE A 137 -10.52 2.03 -39.85
C PHE A 137 -11.75 1.52 -40.61
N ILE A 138 -12.91 1.44 -39.95
CA ILE A 138 -14.18 1.04 -40.57
C ILE A 138 -14.59 2.02 -41.67
N ILE A 139 -14.48 3.33 -41.43
CA ILE A 139 -14.80 4.36 -42.43
C ILE A 139 -13.84 4.30 -43.61
N ALA A 140 -12.53 4.18 -43.35
CA ALA A 140 -11.50 4.08 -44.38
C ALA A 140 -11.66 2.83 -45.25
N SER A 141 -12.21 1.75 -44.69
CA SER A 141 -12.44 0.49 -45.39
C SER A 141 -13.85 0.33 -45.94
N TRP A 142 -14.72 1.34 -45.76
CA TRP A 142 -16.16 1.24 -45.99
C TRP A 142 -16.53 0.87 -47.44
N ARG A 143 -15.87 1.47 -48.44
CA ARG A 143 -16.19 1.19 -49.86
C ARG A 143 -15.88 -0.23 -50.28
N GLU A 144 -14.83 -0.82 -49.72
CA GLU A 144 -14.32 -2.16 -50.09
C GLU A 144 -14.96 -3.25 -49.21
N THR A 145 -15.21 -2.97 -47.93
CA THR A 145 -15.51 -3.99 -46.91
C THR A 145 -16.64 -3.56 -45.95
N SER A 146 -17.64 -2.82 -46.44
CA SER A 146 -18.82 -2.39 -45.64
C SER A 146 -19.53 -3.55 -44.93
N HIS A 147 -19.62 -4.70 -45.58
CA HIS A 147 -20.23 -5.91 -45.06
C HIS A 147 -19.47 -6.52 -43.86
N LEU A 148 -18.15 -6.27 -43.75
CA LEU A 148 -17.30 -6.73 -42.65
C LEU A 148 -17.23 -5.72 -41.49
N ALA A 149 -17.83 -4.53 -41.63
CA ALA A 149 -17.78 -3.49 -40.60
C ALA A 149 -18.22 -3.99 -39.20
N PRO A 150 -19.27 -4.81 -39.04
CA PRO A 150 -19.63 -5.37 -37.73
C PRO A 150 -18.55 -6.28 -37.15
N VAL A 151 -17.93 -7.11 -37.98
CA VAL A 151 -16.89 -8.07 -37.59
C VAL A 151 -15.60 -7.36 -37.21
N VAL A 152 -15.24 -6.32 -37.97
CA VAL A 152 -14.11 -5.44 -37.67
C VAL A 152 -14.35 -4.68 -36.37
N GLY A 153 -15.56 -4.14 -36.15
CA GLY A 153 -15.92 -3.46 -34.91
C GLY A 153 -15.80 -4.38 -33.69
N VAL A 154 -16.21 -5.63 -33.84
CA VAL A 154 -16.05 -6.69 -32.84
C VAL A 154 -14.57 -6.98 -32.55
N ALA A 155 -13.75 -7.16 -33.58
CA ALA A 155 -12.32 -7.42 -33.43
C ALA A 155 -11.62 -6.26 -32.71
N VAL A 156 -11.94 -5.01 -33.09
CA VAL A 156 -11.45 -3.80 -32.42
C VAL A 156 -11.89 -3.76 -30.96
N ALA A 157 -13.16 -4.04 -30.65
CA ALA A 157 -13.65 -4.04 -29.28
C ALA A 157 -12.90 -5.07 -28.40
N LEU A 158 -12.63 -6.25 -28.94
CA LEU A 158 -11.85 -7.29 -28.26
C LEU A 158 -10.40 -6.85 -28.02
N GLY A 159 -9.74 -6.26 -29.03
CA GLY A 159 -8.39 -5.72 -28.92
C GLY A 159 -8.29 -4.56 -27.94
N ALA A 160 -9.27 -3.65 -27.96
CA ALA A 160 -9.40 -2.55 -27.02
C ALA A 160 -9.56 -3.06 -25.58
N ALA A 161 -10.38 -4.10 -25.39
CA ALA A 161 -10.62 -4.68 -24.08
C ALA A 161 -9.39 -5.40 -23.52
N ALA A 162 -8.70 -6.20 -24.35
CA ALA A 162 -7.43 -6.82 -23.98
C ALA A 162 -6.38 -5.78 -23.59
N THR A 163 -6.21 -4.73 -24.41
CA THR A 163 -5.28 -3.62 -24.14
C THR A 163 -5.63 -2.88 -22.86
N ALA A 164 -6.92 -2.63 -22.61
CA ALA A 164 -7.41 -1.95 -21.43
C ALA A 164 -7.15 -2.74 -20.13
N ILE A 165 -7.41 -4.05 -20.12
CA ILE A 165 -7.13 -4.93 -18.97
C ILE A 165 -5.62 -4.96 -18.68
N ILE A 166 -4.84 -5.30 -19.70
CA ILE A 166 -3.38 -5.45 -19.60
C ILE A 166 -2.75 -4.12 -19.18
N GLY A 167 -3.19 -3.01 -19.76
CA GLY A 167 -2.73 -1.67 -19.48
C GLY A 167 -3.09 -1.20 -18.06
N TYR A 168 -4.30 -1.50 -17.57
CA TYR A 168 -4.73 -1.17 -16.21
C TYR A 168 -3.82 -1.84 -15.17
N LEU A 169 -3.64 -3.15 -15.30
CA LEU A 169 -2.94 -3.97 -14.32
C LEU A 169 -1.43 -3.69 -14.31
N GLN A 170 -0.83 -3.49 -15.49
CA GLN A 170 0.56 -3.05 -15.56
C GLN A 170 0.74 -1.65 -14.98
N SER A 171 -0.20 -0.74 -15.24
CA SER A 171 -0.17 0.61 -14.67
C SER A 171 -0.22 0.58 -13.14
N GLU A 172 -1.10 -0.24 -12.57
CA GLU A 172 -1.21 -0.43 -11.13
C GLU A 172 0.08 -0.99 -10.51
N ARG A 173 0.67 -2.01 -11.13
CA ARG A 173 1.93 -2.61 -10.65
C ARG A 173 3.10 -1.64 -10.72
N VAL A 174 3.27 -0.94 -11.84
CA VAL A 174 4.41 -0.05 -12.09
C VAL A 174 4.31 1.23 -11.25
N LEU A 175 3.09 1.75 -11.04
CA LEU A 175 2.87 2.98 -10.26
C LEU A 175 2.77 2.73 -8.75
N ARG A 176 2.82 1.47 -8.28
CA ARG A 176 2.77 1.12 -6.86
C ARG A 176 3.72 1.97 -5.98
N PRO A 177 5.01 2.17 -6.31
CA PRO A 177 5.89 3.00 -5.46
C PRO A 177 5.42 4.45 -5.35
N VAL A 178 4.81 4.99 -6.41
CA VAL A 178 4.27 6.35 -6.43
C VAL A 178 2.98 6.44 -5.63
N ALA A 179 2.11 5.41 -5.72
CA ALA A 179 0.90 5.31 -4.91
C ALA A 179 1.21 5.22 -3.40
N VAL A 180 2.20 4.40 -3.02
CA VAL A 180 2.69 4.30 -1.63
C VAL A 180 3.18 5.66 -1.13
N ALA A 181 3.97 6.38 -1.93
CA ALA A 181 4.43 7.72 -1.56
C ALA A 181 3.24 8.70 -1.38
N ALA A 182 2.23 8.62 -2.25
CA ALA A 182 1.05 9.48 -2.17
C ALA A 182 0.19 9.19 -0.92
N LEU A 183 0.29 7.99 -0.34
CA LEU A 183 -0.48 7.57 0.83
C LEU A 183 0.27 7.74 2.16
N ARG A 184 1.55 8.15 2.14
CA ARG A 184 2.32 8.42 3.37
C ARG A 184 1.68 9.47 4.27
N GLY A 185 1.07 10.50 3.69
CA GLY A 185 0.34 11.56 4.40
C GLY A 185 -1.12 11.23 4.70
N GLY A 186 -1.48 9.94 4.80
CA GLY A 186 -2.86 9.48 4.99
C GLY A 186 -3.65 9.32 3.69
N LEU A 187 -4.92 8.91 3.80
CA LEU A 187 -5.83 8.82 2.67
C LEU A 187 -6.45 10.20 2.39
N PRO A 188 -6.44 10.67 1.14
CA PRO A 188 -7.09 11.94 0.86
C PRO A 188 -8.61 11.86 0.96
N GLU A 189 -9.23 12.86 1.57
CA GLU A 189 -10.64 12.88 1.99
C GLU A 189 -11.65 12.57 0.86
N ASN A 190 -11.29 12.87 -0.40
CA ASN A 190 -12.18 12.76 -1.56
C ASN A 190 -11.88 11.56 -2.47
N ILE A 191 -11.06 10.59 -2.04
CA ILE A 191 -10.66 9.47 -2.89
C ILE A 191 -11.27 8.16 -2.41
N ARG A 192 -12.22 7.66 -3.21
CA ARG A 192 -12.52 6.23 -3.31
C ARG A 192 -11.82 5.71 -4.55
N ALA A 193 -10.73 4.94 -4.40
CA ALA A 193 -10.16 4.26 -5.56
C ALA A 193 -11.16 3.22 -6.11
N SER A 194 -10.88 2.66 -7.29
CA SER A 194 -11.69 1.57 -7.82
C SER A 194 -11.62 0.41 -6.84
N GLY A 195 -12.78 0.10 -6.24
CA GLY A 195 -12.86 -0.95 -5.26
C GLY A 195 -12.68 -2.34 -5.86
N VAL A 196 -12.61 -3.35 -5.00
CA VAL A 196 -12.51 -4.76 -5.42
C VAL A 196 -13.64 -5.11 -6.41
N ILE A 197 -14.87 -4.67 -6.13
CA ILE A 197 -16.04 -4.87 -7.00
C ILE A 197 -15.84 -4.16 -8.34
N GLY A 198 -15.36 -2.92 -8.32
CA GLY A 198 -15.13 -2.13 -9.54
C GLY A 198 -14.10 -2.77 -10.46
N ARG A 199 -12.99 -3.26 -9.89
CA ARG A 199 -11.96 -4.01 -10.63
C ARG A 199 -12.51 -5.31 -11.21
N GLN A 200 -13.30 -6.05 -10.43
CA GLN A 200 -13.90 -7.31 -10.87
C GLN A 200 -14.93 -7.12 -11.98
N MET A 201 -15.78 -6.09 -11.87
CA MET A 201 -16.75 -5.72 -12.90
C MET A 201 -16.05 -5.28 -14.17
N LEU A 202 -15.04 -4.41 -14.07
CA LEU A 202 -14.24 -3.97 -15.22
C LEU A 202 -13.57 -5.16 -15.92
N ALA A 203 -12.97 -6.07 -15.16
CA ALA A 203 -12.36 -7.27 -15.71
C ALA A 203 -13.39 -8.17 -16.40
N TRP A 204 -14.54 -8.43 -15.78
CA TRP A 204 -15.62 -9.21 -16.39
C TRP A 204 -16.16 -8.56 -17.67
N THR A 205 -16.37 -7.24 -17.66
CA THR A 205 -16.86 -6.51 -18.84
C THR A 205 -15.88 -6.66 -19.99
N LEU A 206 -14.60 -6.42 -19.73
CA LEU A 206 -13.57 -6.43 -20.77
C LEU A 206 -13.18 -7.84 -21.21
N SER A 207 -13.21 -8.84 -20.32
CA SER A 207 -12.68 -10.18 -20.60
C SER A 207 -13.74 -11.19 -21.03
N THR A 208 -15.01 -10.96 -20.67
CA THR A 208 -16.11 -11.89 -20.93
C THR A 208 -17.26 -11.21 -21.68
N ALA A 209 -17.77 -10.09 -21.18
CA ALA A 209 -18.97 -9.45 -21.75
C ALA A 209 -18.73 -8.93 -23.18
N VAL A 210 -17.60 -8.25 -23.41
CA VAL A 210 -17.22 -7.74 -24.74
C VAL A 210 -17.05 -8.89 -25.76
N PRO A 211 -16.24 -9.94 -25.51
CA PRO A 211 -16.14 -11.05 -26.44
C PRO A 211 -17.44 -11.82 -26.69
N LEU A 212 -18.27 -12.03 -25.66
CA LEU A 212 -19.57 -12.70 -25.84
C LEU A 212 -20.53 -11.85 -26.68
N LEU A 213 -20.61 -10.54 -26.39
CA LEU A 213 -21.39 -9.61 -27.20
C LEU A 213 -20.89 -9.61 -28.65
N ALA A 214 -19.57 -9.69 -28.83
CA ALA A 214 -18.94 -9.80 -30.14
C ALA A 214 -19.34 -11.06 -30.91
N ILE A 215 -19.34 -12.22 -30.26
CA ILE A 215 -19.81 -13.49 -30.86
C ILE A 215 -21.30 -13.39 -31.19
N VAL A 216 -22.13 -12.87 -30.29
CA VAL A 216 -23.57 -12.67 -30.52
C VAL A 216 -23.81 -11.76 -31.73
N LEU A 217 -23.09 -10.63 -31.81
CA LEU A 217 -23.20 -9.71 -32.94
C LEU A 217 -22.74 -10.35 -34.25
N ALA A 218 -21.70 -11.18 -34.25
CA ALA A 218 -21.26 -11.91 -35.43
C ALA A 218 -22.33 -12.90 -35.94
N VAL A 219 -22.98 -13.63 -35.03
CA VAL A 219 -24.08 -14.56 -35.37
C VAL A 219 -25.33 -13.82 -35.84
N VAL A 220 -25.67 -12.70 -35.22
CA VAL A 220 -26.79 -11.85 -35.66
C VAL A 220 -26.52 -11.24 -37.03
N ALA A 221 -25.27 -10.84 -37.30
CA ALA A 221 -24.86 -10.27 -38.60
C ALA A 221 -25.02 -11.28 -39.74
N ASP A 222 -24.65 -12.55 -39.51
CA ASP A 222 -24.90 -13.65 -40.45
C ASP A 222 -26.40 -13.84 -40.72
N LYS A 223 -27.21 -13.96 -39.66
CA LYS A 223 -28.66 -14.14 -39.78
C LYS A 223 -29.35 -12.99 -40.53
N ALA A 224 -28.83 -11.77 -40.40
CA ALA A 224 -29.32 -10.59 -41.10
C ALA A 224 -28.77 -10.46 -42.54
N SER A 225 -28.07 -11.47 -43.06
CA SER A 225 -27.46 -11.50 -44.40
C SER A 225 -26.46 -10.37 -44.66
N PHE A 226 -25.78 -9.89 -43.61
CA PHE A 226 -24.67 -8.94 -43.77
C PHE A 226 -23.38 -9.64 -44.21
N LEU A 227 -23.26 -10.96 -44.07
CA LEU A 227 -22.08 -11.73 -44.45
C LEU A 227 -22.37 -12.55 -45.72
N HIS A 228 -21.41 -12.59 -46.65
CA HIS A 228 -21.54 -13.29 -47.93
C HIS A 228 -21.08 -14.75 -47.86
N ALA A 229 -20.23 -15.08 -46.87
CA ALA A 229 -19.76 -16.43 -46.68
C ALA A 229 -20.90 -17.36 -46.22
N PRO A 230 -20.92 -18.62 -46.68
CA PRO A 230 -21.87 -19.61 -46.18
C PRO A 230 -21.69 -19.80 -44.66
N PRO A 231 -22.78 -20.06 -43.91
CA PRO A 231 -22.75 -20.14 -42.44
C PRO A 231 -21.70 -21.11 -41.89
N GLU A 232 -21.35 -22.14 -42.67
CA GLU A 232 -20.32 -23.13 -42.34
C GLU A 232 -18.92 -22.52 -42.18
N LYS A 233 -18.62 -21.42 -42.88
CA LYS A 233 -17.30 -20.75 -42.80
C LYS A 233 -17.16 -19.84 -41.57
N LEU A 234 -18.25 -19.52 -40.87
CA LEU A 234 -18.21 -18.70 -39.64
C LEU A 234 -17.76 -19.47 -38.40
N PHE A 235 -17.71 -20.80 -38.48
CA PHE A 235 -17.28 -21.65 -37.37
C PHE A 235 -15.86 -21.30 -36.88
N ASN A 236 -14.91 -21.12 -37.80
CA ASN A 236 -13.51 -20.83 -37.46
C ASN A 236 -13.34 -19.44 -36.78
N PRO A 237 -13.90 -18.33 -37.31
CA PRO A 237 -13.88 -17.04 -36.63
C PRO A 237 -14.49 -17.09 -35.23
N ILE A 238 -15.66 -17.72 -35.08
CA ILE A 238 -16.36 -17.84 -33.80
C ILE A 238 -15.51 -18.66 -32.81
N LEU A 239 -14.92 -19.77 -33.25
CA LEU A 239 -14.03 -20.59 -32.44
C LEU A 239 -12.80 -19.82 -31.98
N LEU A 240 -12.17 -19.04 -32.88
CA LEU A 240 -11.02 -18.21 -32.54
C LEU A 240 -11.38 -17.08 -31.56
N LEU A 241 -12.52 -16.42 -31.75
CA LEU A 241 -13.02 -15.42 -30.80
C LEU A 241 -13.31 -16.05 -29.43
N ALA A 242 -13.90 -17.24 -29.40
CA ALA A 242 -14.17 -17.96 -28.16
C ALA A 242 -12.89 -18.38 -27.43
N LEU A 243 -11.89 -18.88 -28.15
CA LEU A 243 -10.58 -19.23 -27.57
C LEU A 243 -9.83 -17.99 -27.08
N ALA A 244 -9.85 -16.89 -27.83
CA ALA A 244 -9.27 -15.62 -27.43
C ALA A 244 -9.96 -15.05 -26.18
N ALA A 245 -11.29 -15.08 -26.15
CA ALA A 245 -12.10 -14.69 -24.99
C ALA A 245 -11.74 -15.53 -23.75
N LEU A 246 -11.59 -16.84 -23.91
CA LEU A 246 -11.21 -17.74 -22.83
C LEU A 246 -9.80 -17.44 -22.31
N GLY A 247 -8.84 -17.19 -23.20
CA GLY A 247 -7.47 -16.81 -22.84
C GLY A 247 -7.40 -15.47 -22.11
N ILE A 248 -8.03 -14.42 -22.67
CA ILE A 248 -8.10 -13.08 -22.06
C ILE A 248 -8.88 -13.15 -20.74
N GLY A 249 -9.97 -13.90 -20.70
CA GLY A 249 -10.80 -14.20 -19.53
C GLY A 249 -10.00 -14.80 -18.38
N LEU A 250 -9.31 -15.90 -18.64
CA LEU A 250 -8.45 -16.57 -17.67
C LEU A 250 -7.32 -15.65 -17.19
N PHE A 251 -6.61 -15.01 -18.11
CA PHE A 251 -5.51 -14.11 -17.77
C PHE A 251 -5.97 -12.91 -16.95
N GLY A 252 -7.04 -12.24 -17.38
CA GLY A 252 -7.64 -11.12 -16.64
C GLY A 252 -8.11 -11.53 -15.24
N THR A 253 -8.76 -12.69 -15.13
CA THR A 253 -9.24 -13.24 -13.84
C THR A 253 -8.08 -13.55 -12.90
N LEU A 254 -7.03 -14.22 -13.39
CA LEU A 254 -5.83 -14.52 -12.60
C LEU A 254 -5.16 -13.25 -12.09
N LEU A 255 -5.06 -12.21 -12.93
CA LEU A 255 -4.43 -10.97 -12.52
C LEU A 255 -5.27 -10.19 -11.49
N VAL A 256 -6.60 -10.13 -11.65
CA VAL A 256 -7.47 -9.54 -10.62
C VAL A 256 -7.39 -10.33 -9.33
N ALA A 257 -7.40 -11.66 -9.39
CA ALA A 257 -7.23 -12.50 -8.22
C ALA A 257 -5.90 -12.23 -7.50
N MET A 258 -4.80 -12.07 -8.25
CA MET A 258 -3.50 -11.67 -7.68
C MET A 258 -3.54 -10.29 -7.02
N SER A 259 -4.23 -9.31 -7.64
CA SER A 259 -4.36 -7.96 -7.08
C SER A 259 -5.06 -7.92 -5.72
N ILE A 260 -5.93 -8.91 -5.44
CA ILE A 260 -6.66 -9.05 -4.18
C ILE A 260 -5.89 -9.96 -3.20
N ALA A 261 -5.37 -11.09 -3.68
CA ALA A 261 -4.71 -12.09 -2.85
C ALA A 261 -3.39 -11.59 -2.24
N ASP A 262 -2.63 -10.77 -2.98
CA ASP A 262 -1.32 -10.28 -2.52
C ASP A 262 -1.45 -9.40 -1.25
N PRO A 263 -2.30 -8.36 -1.21
CA PRO A 263 -2.56 -7.59 0.03
C PRO A 263 -3.09 -8.46 1.17
N LEU A 264 -4.00 -9.40 0.89
CA LEU A 264 -4.58 -10.28 1.92
C LEU A 264 -3.52 -11.23 2.53
N ARG A 265 -2.59 -11.74 1.73
CA ARG A 265 -1.48 -12.55 2.23
C ARG A 265 -0.58 -11.77 3.18
N GLN A 266 -0.32 -10.49 2.88
CA GLN A 266 0.47 -9.62 3.74
C GLN A 266 -0.25 -9.26 5.02
N LEU A 267 -1.55 -8.97 4.95
CA LEU A 267 -2.38 -8.74 6.12
C LEU A 267 -2.37 -9.97 7.04
N ARG A 268 -2.54 -11.16 6.48
CA ARG A 268 -2.46 -12.42 7.24
C ARG A 268 -1.08 -12.61 7.88
N TRP A 269 0.00 -12.29 7.17
CA TRP A 269 1.35 -12.39 7.70
C TRP A 269 1.58 -11.39 8.85
N ALA A 270 1.19 -10.13 8.68
CA ALA A 270 1.33 -9.08 9.68
C ALA A 270 0.48 -9.37 10.93
N LEU A 271 -0.74 -9.90 10.76
CA LEU A 271 -1.57 -10.41 11.86
C LEU A 271 -0.83 -11.49 12.66
N GLY A 272 -0.16 -12.42 11.99
CA GLY A 272 0.65 -13.46 12.64
C GLY A 272 1.84 -12.90 13.42
N GLU A 273 2.48 -11.84 12.95
CA GLU A 273 3.55 -11.14 13.67
C GLU A 273 3.03 -10.47 14.94
N VAL A 274 1.92 -9.74 14.85
CA VAL A 274 1.29 -9.08 16.01
C VAL A 274 0.85 -10.11 17.05
N GLN A 275 0.29 -11.26 16.63
CA GLN A 275 -0.07 -12.35 17.53
C GLN A 275 1.12 -12.95 18.28
N ARG A 276 2.34 -12.86 17.75
CA ARG A 276 3.58 -13.27 18.42
C ARG A 276 4.15 -12.18 19.34
N GLY A 277 3.43 -11.07 19.53
CA GLY A 277 3.89 -9.92 20.33
C GLY A 277 4.82 -8.96 19.58
N ASN A 278 5.01 -9.14 18.27
CA ASN A 278 5.82 -8.23 17.46
C ASN A 278 4.97 -7.06 16.94
N TYR A 279 4.89 -6.00 17.75
CA TYR A 279 4.11 -4.80 17.41
C TYR A 279 4.85 -3.81 16.47
N ASN A 280 6.04 -4.18 15.98
CA ASN A 280 6.77 -3.38 14.99
C ASN A 280 6.38 -3.75 13.54
N ALA A 281 5.42 -4.66 13.36
CA ALA A 281 4.92 -5.04 12.04
C ALA A 281 4.13 -3.87 11.41
N HIS A 282 4.67 -3.29 10.33
CA HIS A 282 4.00 -2.25 9.55
C HIS A 282 3.74 -2.77 8.15
N MET A 283 2.53 -2.57 7.64
CA MET A 283 2.20 -2.89 6.26
C MET A 283 2.32 -1.66 5.37
N GLN A 284 2.81 -1.87 4.15
CA GLN A 284 2.79 -0.83 3.12
C GLN A 284 1.38 -0.77 2.52
N ILE A 285 0.81 0.44 2.48
CA ILE A 285 -0.51 0.69 1.88
C ILE A 285 -0.31 0.83 0.37
N TYR A 286 -0.88 -0.09 -0.41
CA TYR A 286 -0.61 -0.20 -1.85
C TYR A 286 -1.54 0.60 -2.75
N ASP A 287 -2.76 0.83 -2.30
CA ASP A 287 -3.78 1.52 -3.05
C ASP A 287 -4.73 2.27 -2.11
N ALA A 288 -5.59 3.13 -2.68
CA ALA A 288 -6.64 3.81 -1.94
C ALA A 288 -8.00 3.07 -2.06
N SER A 289 -7.97 1.74 -2.22
CA SER A 289 -9.17 0.90 -2.29
C SER A 289 -9.61 0.48 -0.89
N GLU A 290 -10.66 -0.35 -0.80
CA GLU A 290 -11.08 -0.94 0.47
C GLU A 290 -9.98 -1.79 1.11
N LEU A 291 -9.14 -2.44 0.30
CA LEU A 291 -8.00 -3.21 0.80
C LEU A 291 -6.95 -2.29 1.41
N GLY A 292 -6.64 -1.16 0.76
CA GLY A 292 -5.74 -0.14 1.29
C GLY A 292 -6.27 0.49 2.59
N LEU A 293 -7.57 0.77 2.66
CA LEU A 293 -8.24 1.24 3.89
C LEU A 293 -8.12 0.22 5.03
N LEU A 294 -8.31 -1.07 4.73
CA LEU A 294 -8.13 -2.14 5.70
C LEU A 294 -6.68 -2.22 6.19
N GLN A 295 -5.71 -2.05 5.29
CA GLN A 295 -4.29 -2.02 5.66
C GLN A 295 -3.95 -0.81 6.54
N ALA A 296 -4.49 0.36 6.23
CA ALA A 296 -4.33 1.57 7.03
C ALA A 296 -4.92 1.39 8.45
N GLY A 297 -6.17 0.92 8.53
CA GLY A 297 -6.83 0.66 9.81
C GLY A 297 -6.10 -0.40 10.64
N PHE A 298 -5.52 -1.42 10.02
CA PHE A 298 -4.65 -2.38 10.72
C PHE A 298 -3.41 -1.71 11.31
N ASN A 299 -2.70 -0.88 10.54
CA ASN A 299 -1.52 -0.17 11.04
C ASN A 299 -1.87 0.74 12.22
N ASP A 300 -3.03 1.42 12.18
CA ASP A 300 -3.51 2.23 13.28
C ASP A 300 -3.78 1.38 14.54
N MET A 301 -4.46 0.23 14.41
CA MET A 301 -4.67 -0.69 15.53
C MET A 301 -3.36 -1.21 16.14
N VAL A 302 -2.37 -1.58 15.30
CA VAL A 302 -1.07 -2.08 15.78
C VAL A 302 -0.31 -0.99 16.51
N ARG A 303 -0.34 0.25 16.01
CA ARG A 303 0.27 1.41 16.68
C ARG A 303 -0.34 1.63 18.06
N ASP A 304 -1.67 1.63 18.16
CA ASP A 304 -2.36 1.81 19.44
C ASP A 304 -2.08 0.65 20.41
N LEU A 305 -1.97 -0.58 19.91
CA LEU A 305 -1.61 -1.75 20.70
C LEU A 305 -0.17 -1.65 21.22
N ALA A 306 0.77 -1.21 20.38
CA ALA A 306 2.16 -0.96 20.76
C ALA A 306 2.25 0.12 21.85
N GLU A 307 1.48 1.20 21.72
CA GLU A 307 1.42 2.27 22.71
C GLU A 307 0.88 1.77 24.06
N ARG A 308 -0.22 1.00 24.04
CA ARG A 308 -0.77 0.37 25.26
C ARG A 308 0.21 -0.58 25.92
N GLN A 309 0.95 -1.38 25.14
CA GLN A 309 1.98 -2.26 25.70
C GLN A 309 3.12 -1.45 26.32
N ARG A 310 3.58 -0.39 25.66
CA ARG A 310 4.62 0.51 26.20
C ARG A 310 4.18 1.18 27.50
N LEU A 311 2.92 1.61 27.59
CA LEU A 311 2.36 2.15 28.83
C LEU A 311 2.34 1.10 29.94
N ARG A 312 1.88 -0.13 29.65
CA ARG A 312 1.92 -1.24 30.63
C ARG A 312 3.33 -1.52 31.14
N ASP A 313 4.32 -1.57 30.25
CA ASP A 313 5.72 -1.80 30.61
C ASP A 313 6.30 -0.65 31.44
N LEU A 314 5.91 0.60 31.15
CA LEU A 314 6.27 1.77 31.97
C LEU A 314 5.62 1.68 33.35
N PHE A 315 4.31 1.47 33.44
CA PHE A 315 3.61 1.34 34.73
C PHE A 315 4.19 0.20 35.59
N GLY A 316 4.53 -0.94 34.98
CA GLY A 316 5.18 -2.05 35.67
C GLY A 316 6.52 -1.66 36.30
N ARG A 317 7.33 -0.85 35.62
CA ARG A 317 8.60 -0.33 36.16
C ARG A 317 8.43 0.67 37.30
N TYR A 318 7.36 1.47 37.32
CA TYR A 318 7.16 2.53 38.31
C TYR A 318 6.34 2.12 39.54
N VAL A 319 5.43 1.15 39.41
CA VAL A 319 4.51 0.75 40.49
C VAL A 319 4.87 -0.63 41.07
N GLY A 320 5.81 -1.34 40.44
CA GLY A 320 6.14 -2.74 40.75
C GLY A 320 5.21 -3.70 40.00
N GLU A 321 5.79 -4.73 39.36
CA GLU A 321 5.06 -5.62 38.45
C GLU A 321 3.88 -6.32 39.14
N ASP A 322 4.04 -6.69 40.42
CA ASP A 322 3.01 -7.37 41.21
C ASP A 322 1.84 -6.46 41.61
N VAL A 323 2.09 -5.16 41.82
CA VAL A 323 1.03 -4.19 42.13
C VAL A 323 0.23 -3.88 40.86
N ALA A 324 0.91 -3.69 39.73
CA ALA A 324 0.27 -3.49 38.44
C ALA A 324 -0.58 -4.71 38.02
N ARG A 325 -0.05 -5.93 38.21
CA ARG A 325 -0.77 -7.18 37.91
C ARG A 325 -2.03 -7.32 38.77
N ARG A 326 -1.94 -7.08 40.08
CA ARG A 326 -3.11 -7.14 40.98
C ARG A 326 -4.15 -6.07 40.69
N ALA A 327 -3.74 -4.85 40.32
CA ALA A 327 -4.66 -3.79 39.94
C ALA A 327 -5.44 -4.13 38.64
N LEU A 328 -4.79 -4.83 37.70
CA LEU A 328 -5.41 -5.31 36.46
C LEU A 328 -6.37 -6.49 36.69
N GLU A 329 -6.04 -7.41 37.59
CA GLU A 329 -6.84 -8.62 37.87
C GLU A 329 -8.07 -8.37 38.75
N ARG A 330 -7.94 -7.53 39.79
CA ARG A 330 -9.01 -7.30 40.78
C ARG A 330 -9.77 -5.99 40.59
N GLY A 331 -9.33 -5.15 39.66
CA GLY A 331 -9.80 -3.76 39.57
C GLY A 331 -9.28 -2.92 40.74
N THR A 332 -9.48 -1.61 40.69
CA THR A 332 -9.14 -0.70 41.80
C THR A 332 -10.17 -0.84 42.91
N GLU A 333 -10.10 -1.91 43.70
CA GLU A 333 -10.78 -1.93 45.00
C GLU A 333 -10.07 -0.91 45.90
N LEU A 334 -10.53 0.34 45.82
CA LEU A 334 -10.12 1.50 46.62
C LEU A 334 -10.61 1.39 48.07
N GLY A 335 -10.69 0.18 48.62
CA GLY A 335 -10.98 -0.06 50.03
C GLY A 335 -9.66 -0.24 50.77
N GLY A 336 -9.32 0.71 51.66
CA GLY A 336 -8.23 0.50 52.60
C GLY A 336 -8.51 -0.75 53.45
N GLN A 337 -7.49 -1.60 53.62
CA GLN A 337 -7.58 -2.80 54.46
C GLN A 337 -6.72 -2.59 55.71
N GLU A 338 -7.25 -2.92 56.89
CA GLU A 338 -6.43 -3.08 58.10
C GLU A 338 -5.66 -4.39 58.00
N ARG A 339 -4.33 -4.32 58.08
CA ARG A 339 -3.43 -5.47 58.01
C ARG A 339 -2.25 -5.28 58.96
N ASP A 340 -1.85 -6.37 59.61
CA ASP A 340 -0.60 -6.43 60.35
C ASP A 340 0.57 -6.51 59.36
N VAL A 341 1.46 -5.53 59.45
CA VAL A 341 2.61 -5.39 58.55
C VAL A 341 3.88 -5.11 59.34
N ALA A 342 5.02 -5.50 58.79
CA ALA A 342 6.32 -5.03 59.26
C ALA A 342 6.82 -3.92 58.34
N VAL A 343 7.30 -2.82 58.91
CA VAL A 343 7.80 -1.65 58.16
C VAL A 343 9.29 -1.50 58.44
N LEU A 344 10.08 -1.43 57.38
CA LEU A 344 11.53 -1.20 57.42
C LEU A 344 11.83 0.19 56.84
N PHE A 345 12.48 1.02 57.65
CA PHE A 345 13.06 2.28 57.19
C PHE A 345 14.56 2.12 56.99
N VAL A 346 15.06 2.56 55.84
CA VAL A 346 16.48 2.57 55.50
C VAL A 346 16.83 4.00 55.14
N ASP A 347 17.87 4.56 55.74
CA ASP A 347 18.28 5.95 55.53
C ASP A 347 19.80 6.05 55.42
N MET A 348 20.27 7.00 54.60
CA MET A 348 21.69 7.22 54.35
C MET A 348 22.24 8.29 55.28
N VAL A 349 23.08 7.88 56.23
CA VAL A 349 23.74 8.82 57.13
C VAL A 349 24.68 9.76 56.36
N GLY A 350 24.55 11.08 56.59
CA GLY A 350 25.44 12.09 55.99
C GLY A 350 25.07 12.53 54.57
N SER A 351 23.92 12.12 54.05
CA SER A 351 23.37 12.47 52.74
C SER A 351 23.37 13.98 52.45
N THR A 352 22.96 14.81 53.41
CA THR A 352 22.89 16.28 53.26
C THR A 352 24.26 16.88 52.97
N GLN A 353 25.30 16.37 53.63
CA GLN A 353 26.67 16.82 53.41
C GLN A 353 27.19 16.35 52.04
N LEU A 354 26.85 15.12 51.66
CA LEU A 354 27.17 14.56 50.35
C LEU A 354 26.56 15.40 49.21
N ALA A 355 25.28 15.77 49.35
CA ALA A 355 24.56 16.61 48.40
C ALA A 355 25.11 18.04 48.33
N ALA A 356 25.64 18.58 49.44
CA ALA A 356 26.21 19.92 49.49
C ALA A 356 27.64 20.00 48.91
N THR A 357 28.37 18.88 48.88
CA THR A 357 29.82 18.87 48.58
C THR A 357 30.18 18.18 47.26
N ARG A 358 29.28 17.38 46.68
CA ARG A 358 29.53 16.65 45.43
C ARG A 358 28.70 17.20 44.25
N PRO A 359 29.15 16.98 43.00
CA PRO A 359 28.36 17.29 41.82
C PRO A 359 27.02 16.54 41.82
N PRO A 360 25.90 17.17 41.37
CA PRO A 360 24.59 16.54 41.37
C PRO A 360 24.52 15.20 40.63
N ALA A 361 25.27 15.05 39.53
CA ALA A 361 25.30 13.81 38.75
C ALA A 361 25.90 12.64 39.54
N GLU A 362 26.92 12.88 40.37
CA GLU A 362 27.55 11.85 41.21
C GLU A 362 26.64 11.44 42.36
N VAL A 363 25.95 12.41 42.98
CA VAL A 363 24.97 12.16 44.05
C VAL A 363 23.81 11.32 43.51
N VAL A 364 23.28 11.67 42.33
CA VAL A 364 22.20 10.90 41.68
C VAL A 364 22.67 9.49 41.32
N SER A 365 23.91 9.32 40.84
CA SER A 365 24.45 8.00 40.54
C SER A 365 24.55 7.12 41.79
N LEU A 366 25.06 7.66 42.90
CA LEU A 366 25.16 6.94 44.17
C LEU A 366 23.78 6.58 44.73
N LEU A 367 22.84 7.52 44.71
CA LEU A 367 21.47 7.28 45.16
C LEU A 367 20.78 6.19 44.33
N ASN A 368 20.94 6.22 43.00
CA ASN A 368 20.39 5.17 42.13
C ASN A 368 20.97 3.79 42.45
N GLU A 369 22.25 3.70 42.79
CA GLU A 369 22.90 2.45 43.18
C GLU A 369 22.43 1.96 44.56
N PHE A 370 22.33 2.87 45.54
CA PHE A 370 21.72 2.60 46.84
C PHE A 370 20.29 2.08 46.70
N PHE A 371 19.42 2.78 45.94
CA PHE A 371 18.04 2.35 45.74
C PHE A 371 17.94 1.02 45.00
N ARG A 372 18.84 0.75 44.06
CA ARG A 372 18.88 -0.54 43.35
C ARG A 372 19.11 -1.70 44.33
N VAL A 373 20.09 -1.56 45.22
CA VAL A 373 20.38 -2.58 46.26
C VAL A 373 19.21 -2.73 47.25
N VAL A 374 18.61 -1.60 47.65
CA VAL A 374 17.43 -1.61 48.53
C VAL A 374 16.26 -2.35 47.91
N VAL A 375 15.89 -2.02 46.67
CA VAL A 375 14.76 -2.64 45.95
C VAL A 375 15.00 -4.13 45.75
N ASP A 376 16.20 -4.53 45.30
CA ASP A 376 16.50 -5.93 45.02
C ASP A 376 16.48 -6.79 46.29
N THR A 377 17.14 -6.34 47.35
CA THR A 377 17.19 -7.08 48.62
C THR A 377 15.82 -7.17 49.27
N VAL A 378 15.05 -6.08 49.31
CA VAL A 378 13.68 -6.09 49.85
C VAL A 378 12.78 -7.04 49.05
N GLY A 379 12.90 -7.04 47.72
CA GLY A 379 12.14 -7.94 46.84
C GLY A 379 12.47 -9.42 47.07
N ARG A 380 13.75 -9.78 47.28
CA ARG A 380 14.19 -11.17 47.56
C ARG A 380 13.60 -11.75 48.85
N HIS A 381 13.32 -10.90 49.83
CA HIS A 381 12.67 -11.29 51.09
C HIS A 381 11.15 -11.07 51.08
N GLY A 382 10.53 -10.89 49.91
CA GLY A 382 9.08 -10.78 49.77
C GLY A 382 8.48 -9.47 50.32
N GLY A 383 9.31 -8.44 50.49
CA GLY A 383 8.88 -7.09 50.84
C GLY A 383 8.60 -6.22 49.62
N PHE A 384 7.96 -5.08 49.85
CA PHE A 384 7.65 -4.08 48.83
C PHE A 384 8.14 -2.70 49.27
N VAL A 385 8.95 -2.04 48.43
CA VAL A 385 9.34 -0.64 48.66
C VAL A 385 8.15 0.26 48.33
N ASN A 386 7.50 0.81 49.36
CA ASN A 386 6.31 1.64 49.22
C ASN A 386 6.67 3.01 48.64
N LYS A 387 7.73 3.63 49.15
CA LYS A 387 8.19 4.96 48.69
C LYS A 387 9.64 5.24 49.06
N PHE A 388 10.24 6.12 48.27
CA PHE A 388 11.49 6.81 48.60
C PHE A 388 11.17 8.19 49.18
N GLN A 389 11.97 8.64 50.15
CA GLN A 389 11.85 9.93 50.82
C GLN A 389 13.22 10.61 50.82
N GLY A 390 13.56 11.23 49.69
CA GLY A 390 14.89 11.84 49.53
C GLY A 390 15.96 10.77 49.44
N ASP A 391 16.71 10.60 50.52
CA ASP A 391 17.80 9.66 50.78
C ASP A 391 17.36 8.40 51.55
N ALA A 392 16.12 8.39 52.03
CA ALA A 392 15.54 7.25 52.73
C ALA A 392 14.62 6.40 51.83
N ALA A 393 14.42 5.14 52.21
CA ALA A 393 13.46 4.22 51.64
C ALA A 393 12.58 3.60 52.73
N LEU A 394 11.29 3.46 52.43
CA LEU A 394 10.30 2.80 53.28
C LEU A 394 9.82 1.53 52.60
N ALA A 395 10.16 0.38 53.17
CA ALA A 395 9.70 -0.94 52.74
C ALA A 395 8.64 -1.50 53.69
N ILE A 396 7.70 -2.26 53.13
CA ILE A 396 6.59 -2.90 53.86
C ILE A 396 6.58 -4.38 53.52
N PHE A 397 6.39 -5.22 54.55
CA PHE A 397 6.22 -6.67 54.44
C PHE A 397 4.83 -7.02 54.95
N GLY A 398 4.09 -7.85 54.21
CA GLY A 398 2.70 -8.21 54.52
C GLY A 398 1.64 -7.35 53.82
N ALA A 399 2.04 -6.24 53.17
CA ALA A 399 1.17 -5.47 52.28
C ALA A 399 1.98 -4.74 51.17
N PRO A 400 1.42 -4.60 49.94
CA PRO A 400 0.20 -5.24 49.46
C PRO A 400 0.39 -6.76 49.29
N ILE A 401 1.63 -7.22 49.12
CA ILE A 401 2.00 -8.63 48.97
C ILE A 401 1.89 -9.33 50.33
N GLU A 402 1.14 -10.44 50.37
CA GLU A 402 1.01 -11.23 51.59
C GLU A 402 2.32 -11.96 51.86
N HIS A 403 2.80 -11.86 53.10
CA HIS A 403 4.05 -12.49 53.52
C HIS A 403 3.75 -13.41 54.74
N PRO A 404 4.17 -14.69 54.72
CA PRO A 404 3.86 -15.64 55.79
C PRO A 404 4.41 -15.23 57.16
N ASP A 405 5.56 -14.55 57.18
CA ASP A 405 6.20 -14.00 58.38
C ASP A 405 6.79 -12.62 58.08
N SER A 406 5.94 -11.59 58.08
CA SER A 406 6.34 -10.21 57.72
C SER A 406 7.52 -9.70 58.54
N SER A 407 7.54 -10.00 59.85
CA SER A 407 8.58 -9.56 60.77
C SER A 407 9.92 -10.26 60.50
N GLY A 408 9.89 -11.58 60.28
CA GLY A 408 11.08 -12.35 59.91
C GLY A 408 11.66 -11.92 58.56
N GLY A 409 10.81 -11.68 57.56
CA GLY A 409 11.21 -11.16 56.25
C GLY A 409 11.88 -9.78 56.35
N ALA A 410 11.28 -8.86 57.12
CA ALA A 410 11.86 -7.53 57.34
C ALA A 410 13.23 -7.58 58.03
N LEU A 411 13.39 -8.45 59.04
CA LEU A 411 14.66 -8.60 59.75
C LEU A 411 15.74 -9.26 58.88
N ALA A 412 15.37 -10.25 58.06
CA ALA A 412 16.28 -10.89 57.11
C ALA A 412 16.76 -9.89 56.06
N ALA A 413 15.84 -9.10 55.49
CA ALA A 413 16.17 -8.05 54.54
C ALA A 413 17.09 -6.98 55.16
N ALA A 414 16.82 -6.54 56.39
CA ALA A 414 17.65 -5.55 57.07
C ALA A 414 19.10 -6.02 57.29
N ARG A 415 19.29 -7.31 57.62
CA ARG A 415 20.63 -7.89 57.80
C ARG A 415 21.39 -7.96 56.48
N GLU A 416 20.72 -8.41 55.42
CA GLU A 416 21.37 -8.50 54.11
C GLU A 416 21.62 -7.12 53.49
N LEU A 417 20.73 -6.15 53.72
CA LEU A 417 20.96 -4.76 53.29
C LEU A 417 22.21 -4.16 53.92
N HIS A 418 22.48 -4.47 55.19
CA HIS A 418 23.71 -4.02 55.84
C HIS A 418 24.94 -4.53 55.08
N ASP A 419 24.96 -5.82 54.72
CA ASP A 419 26.08 -6.45 54.04
C ASP A 419 26.24 -5.95 52.59
N GLU A 420 25.13 -5.80 51.84
CA GLU A 420 25.12 -5.40 50.43
C GLU A 420 25.37 -3.89 50.22
N LEU A 421 25.07 -3.04 51.21
CA LEU A 421 25.29 -1.59 51.10
C LEU A 421 26.69 -1.15 51.50
N LEU A 422 27.43 -1.96 52.28
CA LEU A 422 28.82 -1.69 52.68
C LEU A 422 29.75 -1.41 51.48
N PRO A 423 29.74 -2.21 50.40
CA PRO A 423 30.57 -1.96 49.21
C PRO A 423 30.15 -0.72 48.42
N VAL A 424 28.87 -0.33 48.50
CA VAL A 424 28.29 0.78 47.72
C VAL A 424 28.58 2.14 48.36
N LEU A 425 28.46 2.22 49.69
CA LEU A 425 28.59 3.48 50.43
C LEU A 425 30.04 3.80 50.80
N GLY A 426 30.92 2.79 50.81
CA GLY A 426 32.26 2.90 51.37
C GLY A 426 32.20 2.94 52.90
N THR A 427 33.28 2.50 53.54
CA THR A 427 33.43 2.51 55.02
C THR A 427 33.49 3.90 55.60
#